data_AF-A0A4V2JFG0-F1
#
_entry.id   AF-A0A4V2JFG0-F1
#
_cell.length_a   1.000
_cell.length_b   1.000
_cell.length_c   1.000
_cell.angle_alpha   90.00
_cell.angle_beta   90.00
_cell.angle_gamma   90.00
#
_symmetry.space_group_name_H-M   'P 1'
#
loop_
_entity.id
_entity.type
_entity.pdbx_description
1 polymer ?
#
loop_
_entity_poly.entity_id
_entity_poly.type
_entity_poly.pdbx_seq_one_letter_code
_entity_poly.pdbx_strand_id
1 'polypeptide(L)'
;MSQRKHPIYTQYHALQDITVKDVRDMFRVFSRYYEYTSMEQFVSDLSRKTGAFIVRRKTDHAIVGFSTLGIYDLDVDGKKVKGFFSGDTIIESEYWGSRAINFEFVKRVVIEAFKHPFTRQYWFLISKGYKTFLLLTRNFPNYYPHPEHENPEMKRITETYCDTLFPGFLNRDKMVLDFGDGYNCLKSDATPITPELRRQADIAFFEQMNPEWERGCELPCLAEVGLASMFRVILPQVAKLVLKPAMKPLGGMARRLLRRGKNTEPLQAPVAHG
;
A
#
# COMPACT_ATOMS: atom_id res chain seq x y z
N MET A 1 16.11 20.21 -16.40
CA MET A 1 17.28 19.55 -15.78
C MET A 1 16.77 18.52 -14.78
N SER A 2 16.95 17.23 -15.04
CA SER A 2 16.53 16.18 -14.09
C SER A 2 17.48 16.22 -12.89
N GLN A 3 17.01 16.70 -11.73
CA GLN A 3 17.79 16.61 -10.50
C GLN A 3 18.08 15.13 -10.22
N ARG A 4 19.36 14.79 -10.06
CA ARG A 4 19.77 13.43 -9.69
C ARG A 4 19.22 13.16 -8.29
N LYS A 5 18.16 12.36 -8.19
CA LYS A 5 17.60 11.92 -6.90
C LYS A 5 18.70 11.24 -6.08
N HIS A 6 18.90 11.68 -4.84
CA HIS A 6 19.86 11.01 -3.95
C HIS A 6 19.39 9.58 -3.65
N PRO A 7 20.30 8.60 -3.58
CA PRO A 7 19.90 7.22 -3.33
C PRO A 7 19.34 7.09 -1.90
N ILE A 8 18.28 6.30 -1.76
CA ILE A 8 17.62 6.03 -0.48
C ILE A 8 17.73 4.55 -0.09
N TYR A 9 17.43 4.24 1.16
CA TYR A 9 17.24 2.88 1.66
C TYR A 9 16.10 2.85 2.68
N THR A 10 15.48 1.68 2.84
CA THR A 10 14.38 1.47 3.78
C THR A 10 14.71 0.32 4.70
N GLN A 11 14.38 0.47 5.99
CA GLN A 11 14.48 -0.59 6.99
C GLN A 11 13.24 -0.59 7.87
N TYR A 12 12.77 -1.77 8.25
CA TYR A 12 11.77 -1.91 9.31
C TYR A 12 12.45 -1.76 10.68
N HIS A 13 11.90 -0.90 11.52
CA HIS A 13 12.25 -0.77 12.92
C HIS A 13 11.04 -1.20 13.75
N ALA A 14 11.23 -2.12 14.70
CA ALA A 14 10.20 -2.40 15.69
C ALA A 14 9.99 -1.16 16.57
N LEU A 15 8.81 -1.01 17.19
CA LEU A 15 8.49 0.19 17.96
C LEU A 15 9.56 0.54 19.00
N GLN A 16 10.09 -0.46 19.71
CA GLN A 16 11.16 -0.28 20.70
C GLN A 16 12.51 0.19 20.12
N ASP A 17 12.73 0.01 18.81
CA ASP A 17 13.96 0.38 18.11
C ASP A 17 13.85 1.76 17.43
N ILE A 18 12.69 2.43 17.53
CA ILE A 18 12.49 3.78 16.99
C ILE A 18 12.93 4.79 18.04
N THR A 19 13.97 5.57 17.74
CA THR A 19 14.52 6.54 18.69
C THR A 19 13.66 7.81 18.79
N VAL A 20 13.81 8.56 19.87
CA VAL A 20 13.18 9.90 20.01
C VAL A 20 13.56 10.83 18.85
N LYS A 21 14.80 10.71 18.34
CA LYS A 21 15.25 11.46 17.16
C LYS A 21 14.48 11.02 15.91
N ASP A 22 14.28 9.72 15.70
CA ASP A 22 13.51 9.22 14.57
C ASP A 22 12.06 9.69 14.62
N VAL A 23 11.40 9.63 15.79
CA VAL A 23 10.03 10.14 15.99
C VAL A 23 9.94 11.62 15.59
N ARG A 24 10.89 12.44 16.05
CA ARG A 24 10.93 13.87 15.71
C ARG A 24 11.11 14.11 14.21
N ASP A 25 12.03 13.37 13.59
CA ASP A 25 12.32 13.49 12.16
C ASP A 25 11.16 12.97 11.29
N MET A 26 10.48 11.89 11.72
CA MET A 26 9.25 11.39 11.10
C MET A 26 8.13 12.42 11.18
N PHE A 27 7.88 13.00 12.36
CA PHE A 27 6.87 14.04 12.54
C PHE A 27 7.16 15.29 11.70
N ARG A 28 8.44 15.68 11.57
CA ARG A 28 8.84 16.79 10.70
C ARG A 28 8.48 16.55 9.24
N VAL A 29 8.62 15.31 8.77
CA VAL A 29 8.20 14.92 7.42
C VAL A 29 6.67 14.88 7.35
N PHE A 30 6.00 14.28 8.34
CA PHE A 30 4.54 14.14 8.40
C PHE A 30 3.79 15.50 8.34
N SER A 31 4.18 16.45 9.18
CA SER A 31 3.56 17.78 9.32
C SER A 31 3.68 18.68 8.08
N ARG A 32 4.54 18.30 7.11
CA ARG A 32 4.59 18.96 5.79
C ARG A 32 3.39 18.59 4.93
N TYR A 33 2.88 17.37 5.05
CA TYR A 33 1.86 16.79 4.17
C TYR A 33 0.47 16.70 4.80
N TYR A 34 0.34 16.80 6.13
CA TYR A 34 -0.94 16.71 6.84
C TYR A 34 -1.31 18.01 7.56
N GLU A 35 -2.59 18.36 7.54
CA GLU A 35 -3.19 19.40 8.40
C GLU A 35 -3.62 18.83 9.75
N TYR A 36 -3.85 19.70 10.73
CA TYR A 36 -4.40 19.34 12.05
C TYR A 36 -3.60 18.32 12.87
N THR A 37 -2.31 18.14 12.58
CA THR A 37 -1.46 17.19 13.31
C THR A 37 -0.69 17.83 14.47
N SER A 38 -0.72 17.17 15.65
CA SER A 38 0.18 17.46 16.78
C SER A 38 1.20 16.34 16.99
N MET A 39 2.31 16.67 17.65
CA MET A 39 3.30 15.66 18.05
C MET A 39 2.68 14.64 19.00
N GLU A 40 1.79 15.05 19.93
CA GLU A 40 1.15 14.10 20.84
C GLU A 40 0.27 13.11 20.09
N GLN A 41 -0.51 13.57 19.10
CA GLN A 41 -1.35 12.71 18.30
C GLN A 41 -0.51 11.73 17.47
N PHE A 42 0.57 12.22 16.83
CA PHE A 42 1.51 11.38 16.09
C PHE A 42 2.15 10.29 16.96
N VAL A 43 2.60 10.64 18.17
CA VAL A 43 3.18 9.68 19.12
C VAL A 43 2.14 8.68 19.60
N SER A 44 0.92 9.13 19.90
CA SER A 44 -0.20 8.27 20.28
C SER A 44 -0.50 7.25 19.18
N ASP A 45 -0.62 7.69 17.93
CA ASP A 45 -0.91 6.83 16.80
C ASP A 45 0.22 5.83 16.49
N LEU A 46 1.48 6.27 16.63
CA LEU A 46 2.66 5.42 16.48
C LEU A 46 2.77 4.38 17.60
N SER A 47 2.42 4.73 18.84
CA SER A 47 2.49 3.83 20.00
C SER A 47 1.56 2.62 19.89
N ARG A 48 0.49 2.74 19.10
CA ARG A 48 -0.46 1.65 18.81
C ARG A 48 0.01 0.71 17.70
N LYS A 49 1.16 1.00 17.08
CA LYS A 49 1.74 0.23 15.97
C LYS A 49 2.83 -0.71 16.47
N THR A 50 3.17 -1.70 15.65
CA THR A 50 4.26 -2.64 15.96
C THR A 50 5.63 -2.13 15.52
N GLY A 51 5.67 -1.10 14.67
CA GLY A 51 6.88 -0.50 14.16
C GLY A 51 6.64 0.39 12.94
N ALA A 52 7.71 0.73 12.25
CA ALA A 52 7.65 1.52 11.02
C ALA A 52 8.76 1.14 10.04
N PHE A 53 8.45 1.21 8.75
CA PHE A 53 9.43 1.24 7.68
C PHE A 53 9.97 2.67 7.57
N ILE A 54 11.24 2.88 7.92
CA ILE A 54 11.87 4.22 7.87
C ILE A 54 12.72 4.31 6.60
N VAL A 55 12.45 5.34 5.79
CA VAL A 55 13.17 5.64 4.55
C VAL A 55 14.20 6.72 4.82
N ARG A 56 15.48 6.41 4.58
CA ARG A 56 16.60 7.33 4.80
C ARG A 56 17.35 7.59 3.51
N ARG A 57 17.76 8.85 3.32
CA ARG A 57 18.69 9.24 2.26
C ARG A 57 20.10 8.77 2.60
N LYS A 58 20.80 8.15 1.65
CA LYS A 58 22.14 7.55 1.90
C LYS A 58 23.24 8.58 2.13
N THR A 59 23.07 9.82 1.70
CA THR A 59 24.13 10.84 1.80
C THR A 59 24.29 11.41 3.22
N ASP A 60 23.21 11.50 3.98
CA ASP A 60 23.19 12.16 5.30
C ASP A 60 22.32 11.44 6.33
N HIS A 61 21.76 10.28 5.98
CA HIS A 61 20.86 9.48 6.81
C HIS A 61 19.59 10.23 7.28
N ALA A 62 19.23 11.33 6.63
CA ALA A 62 18.00 12.05 6.93
C ALA A 62 16.79 11.17 6.60
N ILE A 63 15.79 11.17 7.49
CA ILE A 63 14.49 10.56 7.20
C ILE A 63 13.81 11.39 6.11
N VAL A 64 13.46 10.73 5.03
CA VAL A 64 12.77 11.32 3.86
C VAL A 64 11.44 10.61 3.57
N GLY A 65 11.00 9.76 4.48
CA GLY A 65 9.73 9.05 4.40
C GLY A 65 9.63 7.96 5.44
N PHE A 66 8.42 7.50 5.70
CA PHE A 66 8.14 6.36 6.54
C PHE A 66 6.78 5.74 6.21
N SER A 67 6.55 4.51 6.65
CA SER A 67 5.23 3.87 6.69
C SER A 67 5.06 3.15 8.01
N THR A 68 4.08 3.53 8.82
CA THR A 68 3.81 2.84 10.09
C THR A 68 3.12 1.51 9.85
N LEU A 69 3.41 0.52 10.68
CA LEU A 69 2.88 -0.84 10.54
C LEU A 69 2.34 -1.36 11.87
N GLY A 70 1.05 -1.68 11.89
CA GLY A 70 0.45 -2.51 12.93
C GLY A 70 0.37 -3.96 12.46
N ILE A 71 0.78 -4.90 13.31
CA ILE A 71 0.52 -6.33 13.12
C ILE A 71 -0.44 -6.77 14.22
N TYR A 72 -1.58 -7.32 13.84
CA TYR A 72 -2.66 -7.69 14.75
C TYR A 72 -3.01 -9.16 14.59
N ASP A 73 -3.36 -9.81 15.69
CA ASP A 73 -4.03 -11.09 15.67
C ASP A 73 -5.52 -10.83 15.82
N LEU A 74 -6.30 -11.23 14.82
CA LEU A 74 -7.75 -11.08 14.82
C LEU A 74 -8.41 -12.45 14.88
N ASP A 75 -9.58 -12.49 15.51
CA ASP A 75 -10.50 -13.61 15.45
C ASP A 75 -11.68 -13.23 14.56
N VAL A 76 -11.88 -13.98 13.48
CA VAL A 76 -13.02 -13.81 12.57
C VAL A 76 -13.73 -15.14 12.46
N ASP A 77 -14.97 -15.21 12.98
CA ASP A 77 -15.79 -16.43 13.00
C ASP A 77 -15.07 -17.64 13.67
N GLY A 78 -14.29 -17.41 14.73
CA GLY A 78 -13.52 -18.45 15.43
C GLY A 78 -12.22 -18.84 14.73
N LYS A 79 -11.84 -18.14 13.65
CA LYS A 79 -10.60 -18.37 12.91
C LYS A 79 -9.59 -17.27 13.21
N LYS A 80 -8.40 -17.68 13.63
CA LYS A 80 -7.26 -16.77 13.80
C LYS A 80 -6.73 -16.31 12.45
N VAL A 81 -6.70 -15.00 12.23
CA VAL A 81 -6.08 -14.38 11.07
C VAL A 81 -5.06 -13.35 11.55
N LYS A 82 -3.97 -13.20 10.79
CA LYS A 82 -2.96 -12.19 11.07
C LYS A 82 -3.14 -11.02 10.13
N GLY A 83 -3.11 -9.83 10.70
CA GLY A 83 -3.36 -8.59 10.01
C GLY A 83 -2.19 -7.66 9.96
N PHE A 84 -1.96 -7.09 8.80
CA PHE A 84 -1.02 -6.01 8.58
C PHE A 84 -1.83 -4.77 8.26
N PHE A 85 -1.68 -3.72 9.06
CA PHE A 85 -2.26 -2.42 8.75
C PHE A 85 -1.13 -1.43 8.49
N SER A 86 -1.09 -0.90 7.27
CA SER A 86 -0.25 0.25 6.95
C SER A 86 -1.02 1.51 7.33
N GLY A 87 -0.56 2.22 8.35
CA GLY A 87 -1.11 3.51 8.74
C GLY A 87 -0.45 4.63 7.96
N ASP A 88 -0.05 5.70 8.67
CA ASP A 88 0.63 6.86 8.11
C ASP A 88 1.79 6.46 7.19
N THR A 89 1.66 6.80 5.91
CA THR A 89 2.63 6.46 4.85
C THR A 89 2.97 7.70 4.05
N ILE A 90 4.16 8.25 4.28
CA ILE A 90 4.64 9.47 3.66
C ILE A 90 6.01 9.22 3.06
N ILE A 91 6.24 9.75 1.88
CA ILE A 91 7.57 9.86 1.30
C ILE A 91 7.69 11.23 0.64
N GLU A 92 8.84 11.89 0.84
CA GLU A 92 9.08 13.21 0.28
C GLU A 92 8.91 13.18 -1.24
N SER A 93 8.35 14.26 -1.81
CA SER A 93 7.98 14.36 -3.23
C SER A 93 9.12 14.04 -4.20
N GLU A 94 10.36 14.36 -3.82
CA GLU A 94 11.57 14.00 -4.55
C GLU A 94 11.69 12.47 -4.77
N TYR A 95 11.22 11.65 -3.84
CA TYR A 95 11.35 10.18 -3.87
C TYR A 95 10.05 9.46 -4.24
N TRP A 96 9.02 10.17 -4.67
CA TRP A 96 7.82 9.57 -5.25
C TRP A 96 8.17 8.62 -6.40
N GLY A 97 7.44 7.50 -6.48
CA GLY A 97 7.72 6.39 -7.40
C GLY A 97 8.74 5.36 -6.89
N SER A 98 9.38 5.60 -5.75
CA SER A 98 10.30 4.62 -5.14
C SER A 98 9.58 3.37 -4.64
N ARG A 99 10.12 2.19 -4.96
CA ARG A 99 9.61 0.89 -4.47
C ARG A 99 10.21 0.45 -3.13
N ALA A 100 10.96 1.32 -2.46
CA ALA A 100 11.76 0.95 -1.30
C ALA A 100 10.91 0.46 -0.11
N ILE A 101 9.76 1.11 0.16
CA ILE A 101 8.82 0.68 1.20
C ILE A 101 8.16 -0.65 0.81
N ASN A 102 7.67 -0.77 -0.43
CA ASN A 102 7.00 -1.99 -0.90
C ASN A 102 7.87 -3.24 -0.76
N PHE A 103 9.16 -3.12 -1.09
CA PHE A 103 10.10 -4.24 -0.96
C PHE A 103 10.28 -4.68 0.50
N GLU A 104 10.50 -3.73 1.41
CA GLU A 104 10.69 -4.06 2.83
C GLU A 104 9.38 -4.57 3.47
N PHE A 105 8.23 -4.07 3.00
CA PHE A 105 6.91 -4.59 3.38
C PHE A 105 6.73 -6.06 2.99
N VAL A 106 6.98 -6.42 1.72
CA VAL A 106 6.89 -7.81 1.25
C VAL A 106 7.84 -8.70 2.06
N LYS A 107 9.07 -8.26 2.29
CA LYS A 107 10.03 -8.98 3.13
C LYS A 107 9.50 -9.21 4.54
N ARG A 108 8.85 -8.20 5.16
CA ARG A 108 8.27 -8.32 6.50
C ARG A 108 7.11 -9.32 6.53
N VAL A 109 6.23 -9.27 5.53
CA VAL A 109 5.13 -10.24 5.35
C VAL A 109 5.69 -11.66 5.21
N VAL A 110 6.71 -11.87 4.37
CA VAL A 110 7.36 -13.17 4.19
C VAL A 110 7.94 -13.69 5.51
N ILE A 111 8.69 -12.86 6.24
CA ILE A 111 9.24 -13.23 7.56
C ILE A 111 8.12 -13.67 8.51
N GLU A 112 7.02 -12.93 8.55
CA GLU A 112 5.90 -13.24 9.43
C GLU A 112 5.16 -14.52 9.00
N ALA A 113 5.07 -14.77 7.69
CA ALA A 113 4.49 -15.98 7.14
C ALA A 113 5.34 -17.23 7.43
N PHE A 114 6.66 -17.10 7.50
CA PHE A 114 7.51 -18.18 8.01
C PHE A 114 7.36 -18.44 9.51
N LYS A 115 7.09 -17.40 10.32
CA LYS A 115 6.79 -17.57 11.75
C LYS A 115 5.45 -18.25 12.00
N HIS A 116 4.47 -18.01 11.11
CA HIS A 116 3.09 -18.50 11.24
C HIS A 116 2.58 -19.13 9.93
N PRO A 117 3.14 -20.28 9.50
CA PRO A 117 2.91 -20.83 8.15
C PRO A 117 1.47 -21.28 7.89
N PHE A 118 0.71 -21.62 8.93
CA PHE A 118 -0.68 -22.07 8.82
C PHE A 118 -1.70 -20.95 9.12
N THR A 119 -1.26 -19.74 9.42
CA THR A 119 -2.14 -18.60 9.71
C THR A 119 -2.35 -17.77 8.45
N ARG A 120 -3.61 -17.51 8.09
CA ARG A 120 -3.94 -16.64 6.95
C ARG A 120 -3.54 -15.21 7.28
N GLN A 121 -2.98 -14.54 6.28
CA GLN A 121 -2.44 -13.19 6.43
C GLN A 121 -3.13 -12.24 5.48
N TYR A 122 -3.52 -11.09 6.02
CA TYR A 122 -4.17 -10.05 5.25
C TYR A 122 -3.49 -8.71 5.46
N TRP A 123 -3.37 -7.97 4.37
CA TRP A 123 -3.00 -6.57 4.40
C TRP A 123 -4.26 -5.73 4.32
N PHE A 124 -4.56 -5.03 5.41
CA PHE A 124 -5.63 -4.09 5.52
C PHE A 124 -5.08 -2.67 5.28
N LEU A 125 -5.81 -1.89 4.48
CA LEU A 125 -5.49 -0.49 4.21
C LEU A 125 -6.79 0.30 4.05
N ILE A 126 -6.73 1.59 4.33
CA ILE A 126 -7.85 2.51 4.16
C ILE A 126 -7.49 3.45 3.00
N SER A 127 -8.23 3.33 1.90
CA SER A 127 -7.95 4.06 0.67
C SER A 127 -8.65 5.41 0.72
N LYS A 128 -7.88 6.44 1.07
CA LYS A 128 -8.31 7.83 1.01
C LYS A 128 -8.41 8.39 -0.42
N GLY A 129 -7.68 7.80 -1.36
CA GLY A 129 -7.74 8.16 -2.78
C GLY A 129 -7.48 6.99 -3.72
N TYR A 130 -7.82 7.20 -5.00
CA TYR A 130 -7.74 6.18 -6.03
C TYR A 130 -6.32 5.62 -6.25
N LYS A 131 -5.26 6.37 -5.94
CA LYS A 131 -3.87 5.90 -6.09
C LYS A 131 -3.56 4.77 -5.10
N THR A 132 -4.02 4.89 -3.86
CA THR A 132 -3.86 3.85 -2.84
C THR A 132 -4.72 2.63 -3.18
N PHE A 133 -5.93 2.85 -3.71
CA PHE A 133 -6.75 1.75 -4.23
C PHE A 133 -6.06 1.00 -5.39
N LEU A 134 -5.47 1.71 -6.35
CA LEU A 134 -4.73 1.10 -7.47
C LEU A 134 -3.46 0.35 -7.02
N LEU A 135 -2.85 0.73 -5.89
CA LEU A 135 -1.74 -0.04 -5.33
C LEU A 135 -2.22 -1.45 -4.93
N LEU A 136 -3.41 -1.56 -4.36
CA LEU A 136 -4.02 -2.84 -4.03
C LEU A 136 -4.36 -3.63 -5.30
N THR A 137 -5.19 -3.07 -6.19
CA THR A 137 -5.74 -3.81 -7.35
C THR A 137 -4.67 -4.31 -8.30
N ARG A 138 -3.55 -3.59 -8.43
CA ARG A 138 -2.48 -3.92 -9.37
C ARG A 138 -1.47 -4.93 -8.83
N ASN A 139 -1.37 -5.09 -7.51
CA ASN A 139 -0.32 -5.91 -6.90
C ASN A 139 -0.86 -7.17 -6.22
N PHE A 140 -2.15 -7.22 -5.91
CA PHE A 140 -2.75 -8.34 -5.19
C PHE A 140 -3.89 -8.93 -6.00
N PRO A 141 -3.83 -10.22 -6.41
CA PRO A 141 -4.89 -10.83 -7.21
C PRO A 141 -6.15 -11.13 -6.40
N ASN A 142 -6.02 -11.38 -5.10
CA ASN A 142 -7.16 -11.61 -4.20
C ASN A 142 -7.27 -10.43 -3.23
N TYR A 143 -8.24 -9.57 -3.48
CA TYR A 143 -8.47 -8.35 -2.73
C TYR A 143 -9.96 -8.04 -2.57
N TYR A 144 -10.27 -7.14 -1.64
CA TYR A 144 -11.59 -6.60 -1.38
C TYR A 144 -11.50 -5.07 -1.22
N PRO A 145 -12.48 -4.29 -1.71
CA PRO A 145 -13.58 -4.71 -2.58
C PRO A 145 -13.08 -5.01 -4.00
N HIS A 146 -13.69 -5.99 -4.69
CA HIS A 146 -13.35 -6.38 -6.07
C HIS A 146 -14.56 -6.17 -6.99
N PRO A 147 -14.41 -5.57 -8.18
CA PRO A 147 -15.53 -5.24 -9.07
C PRO A 147 -16.27 -6.47 -9.62
N GLU A 148 -15.54 -7.55 -9.89
CA GLU A 148 -16.10 -8.76 -10.51
C GLU A 148 -16.38 -9.94 -9.55
N HIS A 149 -15.81 -9.91 -8.33
CA HIS A 149 -15.76 -11.08 -7.46
C HIS A 149 -16.15 -10.68 -6.04
N GLU A 150 -17.39 -10.98 -5.67
CA GLU A 150 -17.80 -10.82 -4.27
C GLU A 150 -17.13 -11.88 -3.39
N ASN A 151 -16.61 -11.44 -2.25
CA ASN A 151 -16.01 -12.32 -1.26
C ASN A 151 -16.56 -11.97 0.14
N PRO A 152 -17.66 -12.62 0.57
CA PRO A 152 -18.28 -12.35 1.87
C PRO A 152 -17.34 -12.58 3.06
N GLU A 153 -16.39 -13.52 2.94
CA GLU A 153 -15.38 -13.75 3.99
C GLU A 153 -14.45 -12.54 4.12
N MET A 154 -13.89 -12.04 3.00
CA MET A 154 -13.04 -10.85 3.04
C MET A 154 -13.80 -9.61 3.50
N LYS A 155 -15.10 -9.50 3.17
CA LYS A 155 -15.96 -8.44 3.71
C LYS A 155 -16.04 -8.51 5.25
N ARG A 156 -16.35 -9.67 5.83
CA ARG A 156 -16.41 -9.85 7.30
C ARG A 156 -15.08 -9.57 7.99
N ILE A 157 -13.98 -10.01 7.38
CA ILE A 157 -12.63 -9.71 7.86
C ILE A 157 -12.41 -8.19 7.86
N THR A 158 -12.78 -7.51 6.77
CA THR A 158 -12.66 -6.05 6.62
C THR A 158 -13.49 -5.31 7.68
N GLU A 159 -14.73 -5.73 7.92
CA GLU A 159 -15.57 -5.19 9.01
C GLU A 159 -14.90 -5.38 10.38
N THR A 160 -14.33 -6.56 10.64
CA THR A 160 -13.61 -6.84 11.90
C THR A 160 -12.39 -5.92 12.08
N TYR A 161 -11.62 -5.65 11.02
CA TYR A 161 -10.54 -4.64 11.08
C TYR A 161 -11.08 -3.26 11.42
N CYS A 162 -12.17 -2.85 10.78
CA CYS A 162 -12.75 -1.54 11.00
C CYS A 162 -13.24 -1.40 12.44
N ASP A 163 -13.96 -2.39 12.97
CA ASP A 163 -14.45 -2.39 14.35
C ASP A 163 -13.29 -2.38 15.37
N THR A 164 -12.20 -3.11 15.08
CA THR A 164 -11.05 -3.23 15.96
C THR A 164 -10.18 -1.96 15.97
N LEU A 165 -9.91 -1.40 14.80
CA LEU A 165 -8.97 -0.28 14.64
C LEU A 165 -9.67 1.08 14.73
N PHE A 166 -10.93 1.16 14.29
CA PHE A 166 -11.72 2.37 14.13
C PHE A 166 -13.15 2.20 14.68
N PRO A 167 -13.30 1.84 15.97
CA PRO A 167 -14.60 1.55 16.56
C PRO A 167 -15.55 2.75 16.40
N GLY A 168 -16.71 2.50 15.81
CA GLY A 168 -17.78 3.51 15.63
C GLY A 168 -17.69 4.35 14.35
N PHE A 169 -16.66 4.19 13.52
CA PHE A 169 -16.47 5.00 12.30
C PHE A 169 -16.91 4.30 10.99
N LEU A 170 -17.17 2.99 11.02
CA LEU A 170 -17.61 2.25 9.85
C LEU A 170 -19.09 2.47 9.56
N ASN A 171 -19.40 3.07 8.41
CA ASN A 171 -20.73 3.00 7.83
C ASN A 171 -20.91 1.66 7.11
N ARG A 172 -21.66 0.72 7.72
CA ARG A 172 -21.85 -0.64 7.20
C ARG A 172 -22.68 -0.72 5.91
N ASP A 173 -23.56 0.25 5.68
CA ASP A 173 -24.39 0.29 4.47
C ASP A 173 -23.55 0.70 3.26
N LYS A 174 -22.71 1.72 3.42
CA LYS A 174 -21.82 2.23 2.38
C LYS A 174 -20.48 1.48 2.31
N MET A 175 -20.12 0.72 3.35
CA MET A 175 -18.79 0.12 3.54
C MET A 175 -17.64 1.14 3.40
N VAL A 176 -17.80 2.31 4.03
CA VAL A 176 -16.77 3.36 4.11
C VAL A 176 -16.53 3.78 5.55
N LEU A 177 -15.30 4.19 5.86
CA LEU A 177 -14.96 4.84 7.13
C LEU A 177 -15.19 6.34 6.99
N ASP A 178 -16.00 6.89 7.89
CA ASP A 178 -16.27 8.32 7.97
C ASP A 178 -15.84 8.84 9.33
N PHE A 179 -14.70 9.54 9.36
CA PHE A 179 -14.13 10.08 10.59
C PHE A 179 -14.71 11.45 10.99
N GLY A 180 -15.67 11.97 10.21
CA GLY A 180 -16.25 13.31 10.42
C GLY A 180 -15.32 14.45 10.04
N ASP A 181 -15.74 15.68 10.37
CA ASP A 181 -15.00 16.90 10.06
C ASP A 181 -13.78 17.06 10.98
N GLY A 182 -12.62 17.39 10.41
CA GLY A 182 -11.39 17.69 11.16
C GLY A 182 -10.48 16.48 11.46
N TYR A 183 -10.78 15.30 10.92
CA TYR A 183 -9.81 14.20 10.89
C TYR A 183 -8.61 14.55 10.01
N ASN A 184 -7.44 13.94 10.26
CA ASN A 184 -6.17 14.26 9.57
C ASN A 184 -6.32 14.24 8.04
N CYS A 185 -6.54 15.41 7.44
CA CYS A 185 -6.61 15.59 6.00
C CYS A 185 -5.21 15.80 5.44
N LEU A 186 -4.94 15.25 4.26
CA LEU A 186 -3.79 15.71 3.49
C LEU A 186 -3.99 17.19 3.16
N LYS A 187 -2.93 17.99 3.27
CA LYS A 187 -2.96 19.38 2.77
C LYS A 187 -3.41 19.33 1.33
N SER A 188 -4.43 20.13 0.99
CA SER A 188 -5.33 20.05 -0.17
C SER A 188 -4.69 19.71 -1.54
N ASP A 189 -4.27 18.47 -1.75
CA ASP A 189 -3.63 17.99 -2.98
C ASP A 189 -4.09 16.56 -3.36
N ALA A 190 -5.29 16.16 -2.93
CA ALA A 190 -5.91 14.98 -3.52
C ALA A 190 -6.03 15.23 -5.03
N THR A 191 -5.19 14.57 -5.81
CA THR A 191 -5.15 14.78 -7.26
C THR A 191 -6.56 14.48 -7.78
N PRO A 192 -7.28 15.45 -8.35
CA PRO A 192 -8.66 15.22 -8.74
C PRO A 192 -8.74 14.10 -9.77
N ILE A 193 -9.78 13.27 -9.70
CA ILE A 193 -10.02 12.28 -10.73
C ILE A 193 -10.48 13.02 -11.98
N THR A 194 -9.62 13.09 -12.99
CA THR A 194 -9.95 13.72 -14.28
C THR A 194 -10.94 12.87 -15.07
N PRO A 195 -11.69 13.45 -16.03
CA PRO A 195 -12.58 12.68 -16.91
C PRO A 195 -11.89 11.53 -17.64
N GLU A 196 -10.60 11.66 -17.97
CA GLU A 196 -9.81 10.59 -18.60
C GLU A 196 -9.51 9.45 -17.62
N LEU A 197 -9.23 9.77 -16.35
CA LEU A 197 -8.99 8.78 -15.31
C LEU A 197 -10.26 7.99 -14.97
N ARG A 198 -11.44 8.62 -15.01
CA ARG A 198 -12.74 7.94 -14.82
C ARG A 198 -13.02 6.84 -15.85
N ARG A 199 -12.32 6.83 -16.99
CA ARG A 199 -12.45 5.75 -17.98
C ARG A 199 -11.73 4.46 -17.58
N GLN A 200 -10.85 4.51 -16.58
CA GLN A 200 -10.19 3.32 -16.05
C GLN A 200 -11.13 2.59 -15.08
N ALA A 201 -11.40 1.31 -15.35
CA ALA A 201 -12.38 0.51 -14.59
C ALA A 201 -12.15 0.56 -13.07
N ASP A 202 -10.91 0.36 -12.61
CA ASP A 202 -10.56 0.40 -11.18
C ASP A 202 -10.84 1.76 -10.53
N ILE A 203 -10.61 2.86 -11.26
CA ILE A 203 -10.82 4.22 -10.73
C ILE A 203 -12.33 4.53 -10.67
N ALA A 204 -13.07 4.16 -11.72
CA ALA A 204 -14.52 4.29 -11.73
C ALA A 204 -15.17 3.48 -10.60
N PHE A 205 -14.69 2.25 -10.38
CA PHE A 205 -15.14 1.40 -9.29
C PHE A 205 -14.82 2.00 -7.91
N PHE A 206 -13.62 2.57 -7.72
CA PHE A 206 -13.28 3.30 -6.49
C PHE A 206 -14.25 4.46 -6.23
N GLU A 207 -14.49 5.30 -7.23
CA GLU A 207 -15.39 6.46 -7.11
C GLU A 207 -16.84 6.02 -6.84
N GLN A 208 -17.28 4.91 -7.44
CA GLN A 208 -18.59 4.31 -7.16
C GLN A 208 -18.70 3.81 -5.71
N MET A 209 -17.67 3.13 -5.20
CA MET A 209 -17.67 2.55 -3.85
C MET A 209 -17.49 3.61 -2.75
N ASN A 210 -16.84 4.73 -3.06
CA ASN A 210 -16.63 5.82 -2.13
C ASN A 210 -16.97 7.17 -2.78
N PRO A 211 -18.26 7.51 -2.99
CA PRO A 211 -18.65 8.75 -3.65
C PRO A 211 -18.24 10.02 -2.90
N GLU A 212 -18.03 9.91 -1.59
CA GLU A 212 -17.65 11.02 -0.69
C GLU A 212 -16.14 11.05 -0.42
N TRP A 213 -15.32 10.40 -1.25
CA TRP A 213 -13.86 10.36 -1.09
C TRP A 213 -13.24 11.77 -1.05
N GLU A 214 -13.79 12.74 -1.79
CA GLU A 214 -13.33 14.14 -1.76
C GLU A 214 -13.58 14.82 -0.41
N ARG A 215 -14.62 14.41 0.32
CA ARG A 215 -14.89 14.89 1.70
C ARG A 215 -13.90 14.29 2.70
N GLY A 216 -13.23 13.19 2.34
CA GLY A 216 -12.29 12.47 3.21
C GLY A 216 -12.85 11.17 3.78
N CYS A 217 -13.98 10.65 3.27
CA CYS A 217 -14.35 9.26 3.53
C CYS A 217 -13.27 8.33 2.97
N GLU A 218 -12.94 7.27 3.70
CA GLU A 218 -11.89 6.33 3.30
C GLU A 218 -12.49 4.95 3.03
N LEU A 219 -12.11 4.34 1.90
CA LEU A 219 -12.59 3.02 1.51
C LEU A 219 -11.74 1.94 2.18
N PRO A 220 -12.28 1.10 3.10
CA PRO A 220 -11.56 0.00 3.68
C PRO A 220 -11.29 -1.06 2.62
N CYS A 221 -10.04 -1.49 2.52
CA CYS A 221 -9.62 -2.49 1.56
C CYS A 221 -8.74 -3.56 2.21
N LEU A 222 -8.78 -4.75 1.62
CA LEU A 222 -8.11 -5.94 2.17
C LEU A 222 -7.45 -6.73 1.05
N ALA A 223 -6.21 -7.16 1.23
CA ALA A 223 -5.48 -8.06 0.33
C ALA A 223 -5.06 -9.33 1.05
N GLU A 224 -5.11 -10.48 0.38
CA GLU A 224 -4.50 -11.71 0.92
C GLU A 224 -2.99 -11.73 0.63
N VAL A 225 -2.16 -11.78 1.68
CA VAL A 225 -0.70 -11.65 1.60
C VAL A 225 0.09 -12.84 2.15
N GLY A 226 -0.60 -13.94 2.52
CA GLY A 226 0.05 -15.14 3.06
C GLY A 226 0.86 -15.95 2.03
N LEU A 227 1.59 -16.96 2.52
CA LEU A 227 2.41 -17.87 1.68
C LEU A 227 1.64 -18.41 0.47
N ALA A 228 0.41 -18.87 0.66
CA ALA A 228 -0.42 -19.40 -0.42
C ALA A 228 -0.68 -18.37 -1.54
N SER A 229 -0.98 -17.12 -1.17
CA SER A 229 -1.16 -16.02 -2.14
C SER A 229 0.14 -15.70 -2.87
N MET A 230 1.25 -15.64 -2.14
CA MET A 230 2.58 -15.42 -2.73
C MET A 230 2.98 -16.56 -3.69
N PHE A 231 2.74 -17.82 -3.34
CA PHE A 231 2.98 -18.94 -4.23
C PHE A 231 2.13 -18.85 -5.50
N ARG A 232 0.86 -18.44 -5.42
CA ARG A 232 0.01 -18.22 -6.62
C ARG A 232 0.57 -17.13 -7.54
N VAL A 233 1.21 -16.10 -6.99
CA VAL A 233 1.82 -15.00 -7.78
C VAL A 233 3.20 -15.40 -8.34
N ILE A 234 4.00 -16.13 -7.57
CA ILE A 234 5.39 -16.50 -7.91
C ILE A 234 5.44 -17.72 -8.84
N LEU A 235 4.60 -18.73 -8.61
CA LEU A 235 4.61 -20.00 -9.34
C LEU A 235 4.45 -19.82 -10.87
N PRO A 236 3.53 -18.98 -11.39
CA PRO A 236 3.43 -18.72 -12.83
C PRO A 236 4.66 -18.02 -13.41
N GLN A 237 5.36 -17.19 -12.62
CA GLN A 237 6.56 -16.49 -13.07
C GLN A 237 7.75 -17.45 -13.16
N VAL A 238 7.91 -18.32 -12.16
CA VAL A 238 8.95 -19.36 -12.16
C VAL A 238 8.67 -20.39 -13.26
N ALA A 239 7.42 -20.83 -13.42
CA ALA A 239 7.03 -21.73 -14.50
C ALA A 239 7.36 -21.14 -15.88
N LYS A 240 7.14 -19.83 -16.11
CA LYS A 240 7.54 -19.14 -17.34
C LYS A 240 9.06 -19.08 -17.57
N LEU A 241 9.88 -19.15 -16.51
CA LEU A 241 11.34 -19.24 -16.64
C LEU A 241 11.80 -20.66 -16.97
N VAL A 242 11.16 -21.68 -16.37
CA VAL A 242 11.53 -23.09 -16.54
C VAL A 242 11.00 -23.67 -17.86
N LEU A 243 9.82 -23.24 -18.30
CA LEU A 243 9.15 -23.74 -19.51
C LEU A 243 9.46 -22.93 -20.79
N LYS A 244 10.36 -21.94 -20.74
CA LYS A 244 10.79 -21.26 -21.97
C LYS A 244 11.54 -22.25 -22.86
N PRO A 245 11.02 -22.61 -24.05
CA PRO A 245 11.77 -23.41 -24.98
C PRO A 245 12.98 -22.60 -25.42
N ALA A 246 14.15 -23.24 -25.53
CA ALA A 246 15.34 -22.65 -26.13
C ALA A 246 15.08 -22.36 -27.61
N MET A 247 14.45 -21.22 -27.92
CA MET A 247 14.37 -20.72 -29.29
C MET A 247 15.77 -20.26 -29.72
N LYS A 248 16.41 -21.05 -30.60
CA LYS A 248 17.61 -20.66 -31.35
C LYS A 248 17.38 -19.32 -32.06
N PRO A 249 18.41 -18.46 -32.17
CA PRO A 249 18.28 -17.19 -32.89
C PRO A 249 18.16 -17.45 -34.40
N LEU A 250 16.99 -17.14 -34.97
CA LEU A 250 16.83 -17.01 -36.42
C LEU A 250 17.55 -15.73 -36.89
N GLY A 251 18.27 -15.89 -38.01
CA GLY A 251 19.30 -14.98 -38.53
C GLY A 251 18.89 -13.53 -38.78
N GLY A 252 19.92 -12.70 -38.92
CA GLY A 252 19.92 -11.23 -38.86
C GLY A 252 19.15 -10.44 -39.93
N MET A 253 18.20 -11.04 -40.65
CA MET A 253 17.42 -10.33 -41.68
C MET A 253 16.07 -9.79 -41.16
N ALA A 254 15.50 -10.36 -40.10
CA ALA A 254 14.24 -9.91 -39.51
C ALA A 254 14.35 -8.67 -38.60
N ARG A 255 15.58 -8.27 -38.20
CA ARG A 255 15.82 -7.13 -37.29
C ARG A 255 15.60 -5.75 -37.92
N ARG A 256 15.48 -5.64 -39.24
CA ARG A 256 15.31 -4.33 -39.93
C ARG A 256 13.85 -3.89 -40.11
N LEU A 257 12.88 -4.80 -39.98
CA LEU A 257 11.45 -4.49 -40.21
C LEU A 257 10.64 -4.27 -38.92
N LEU A 258 11.17 -4.63 -37.75
CA LEU A 258 10.49 -4.47 -36.45
C LEU A 258 10.90 -3.21 -35.67
N ARG A 259 11.68 -2.30 -36.28
CA ARG A 259 12.16 -1.07 -35.63
C ARG A 259 11.22 0.14 -35.78
N ARG A 260 10.05 -0.05 -36.41
CA ARG A 260 8.93 0.90 -36.43
C ARG A 260 7.75 0.26 -35.71
N GLY A 261 7.46 0.74 -34.51
CA GLY A 261 6.26 0.34 -33.76
C GLY A 261 6.55 -0.59 -32.60
N LYS A 262 7.12 -0.04 -31.52
CA LYS A 262 6.89 -0.40 -30.10
C LYS A 262 7.86 0.39 -29.22
N ASN A 263 7.57 1.69 -29.05
CA ASN A 263 7.93 2.38 -27.81
C ASN A 263 6.75 2.17 -26.87
N THR A 264 6.79 1.10 -26.09
CA THR A 264 6.03 1.00 -24.84
C THR A 264 7.05 0.69 -23.77
N GLU A 265 7.50 1.75 -23.10
CA GLU A 265 8.21 1.61 -21.84
C GLU A 265 7.34 0.83 -20.84
N PRO A 266 7.91 -0.05 -20.00
CA PRO A 266 7.18 -0.64 -18.90
C PRO A 266 6.78 0.46 -17.92
N LEU A 267 5.49 0.80 -17.89
CA LEU A 267 4.93 1.83 -17.02
C LEU A 267 5.13 1.46 -15.54
N GLN A 268 5.73 2.38 -14.80
CA GLN A 268 6.02 2.26 -13.38
C GLN A 268 4.71 2.24 -12.56
N ALA A 269 4.58 1.26 -11.65
CA ALA A 269 3.47 1.21 -10.70
C ALA A 269 3.54 2.41 -9.71
N PRO A 270 2.43 3.10 -9.45
CA PRO A 270 2.38 4.20 -8.49
C PRO A 270 2.53 3.67 -7.06
N VAL A 271 3.24 4.44 -6.24
CA VAL A 271 3.41 4.23 -4.80
C VAL A 271 2.13 4.72 -4.12
N ALA A 272 1.73 4.10 -2.99
CA ALA A 272 0.63 4.62 -2.18
C ALA A 272 0.94 6.08 -1.81
N HIS A 273 0.09 6.96 -2.32
CA HIS A 273 -0.06 8.32 -1.85
C HIS A 273 -1.34 8.29 -1.05
N GLY A 274 -1.30 8.81 0.19
CA GLY A 274 -2.53 9.08 0.93
C GLY A 274 -3.52 9.86 0.08
#